data_AF-A0AB35UN98-F1
#
_entry.id   AF-A0AB35UN98-F1
#
_cell.length_a   1.000
_cell.length_b   1.000
_cell.length_c   1.000
_cell.angle_alpha   90.00
_cell.angle_beta   90.00
_cell.angle_gamma   90.00
#
_symmetry.space_group_name_H-M   'P 1'
#
loop_
_entity.id
_entity.type
_entity.pdbx_description
1 polymer ?
#
loop_
_entity_poly.entity_id
_entity_poly.type
_entity_poly.pdbx_seq_one_letter_code
_entity_poly.pdbx_strand_id
1 'polypeptide(L)'
;MRYTFKNEIFKEGNRYFIKVPFNVWEECGQKGLIPVEVSIGSTHFECRLVPKGNGVYYIPILKKLVSQIMDEAAEGTFQIIDGLTRINHDSPYSKQHPIRKIDNIQKLVYPKEGYCGQTCIAMLAGQSVEAIIDIMHAKAWQCSFAKLIETLDYFGIQHGDRVTYTHGEEFILPKCCIVNVRDERVSHYVLYYQGLYYDSKEIHFKDIISYLEIIVD
;
A
#
# COMPACT_ATOMS: atom_id res chain seq x y z
N MET A 1 -0.06 1.68 22.79
CA MET A 1 -0.82 2.86 23.25
C MET A 1 -2.13 2.90 22.46
N ARG A 2 -3.26 3.20 23.13
CA ARG A 2 -4.58 3.31 22.47
C ARG A 2 -4.96 4.78 22.35
N TYR A 3 -5.46 5.17 21.20
CA TYR A 3 -5.90 6.52 20.88
C TYR A 3 -7.41 6.53 20.65
N THR A 4 -8.10 7.55 21.16
CA THR A 4 -9.57 7.70 21.03
C THR A 4 -9.93 8.69 19.92
N PHE A 5 -11.09 8.48 19.30
CA PHE A 5 -11.64 9.39 18.31
C PHE A 5 -13.17 9.36 18.28
N LYS A 6 -13.78 10.43 17.78
CA LYS A 6 -15.22 10.49 17.56
C LYS A 6 -15.61 9.72 16.31
N ASN A 7 -16.68 8.94 16.40
CA ASN A 7 -17.25 8.19 15.28
C ASN A 7 -18.03 9.12 14.33
N GLU A 8 -17.32 9.96 13.60
CA GLU A 8 -17.88 10.89 12.61
C GLU A 8 -17.48 10.44 11.20
N ILE A 9 -18.30 9.56 10.61
CA ILE A 9 -18.10 9.08 9.24
C ILE A 9 -18.47 10.18 8.24
N PHE A 10 -17.56 10.44 7.31
CA PHE A 10 -17.83 11.27 6.14
C PHE A 10 -17.46 10.53 4.85
N LYS A 11 -17.99 11.03 3.74
CA LYS A 11 -17.76 10.48 2.40
C LYS A 11 -16.87 11.43 1.60
N GLU A 12 -15.83 10.87 0.98
CA GLU A 12 -14.96 11.59 0.04
C GLU A 12 -14.87 10.75 -1.25
N GLY A 13 -15.46 11.28 -2.33
CA GLY A 13 -15.66 10.52 -3.57
C GLY A 13 -16.55 9.29 -3.33
N ASN A 14 -16.04 8.09 -3.66
CA ASN A 14 -16.74 6.81 -3.46
C ASN A 14 -16.31 6.06 -2.19
N ARG A 15 -15.52 6.69 -1.31
CA ARG A 15 -14.96 6.07 -0.11
C ARG A 15 -15.47 6.75 1.16
N TYR A 16 -15.48 6.01 2.25
CA TYR A 16 -15.92 6.47 3.57
C TYR A 16 -14.72 6.54 4.51
N PHE A 17 -14.68 7.56 5.36
CA PHE A 17 -13.57 7.85 6.23
C PHE A 17 -14.03 8.37 7.58
N ILE A 18 -13.18 8.20 8.59
CA ILE A 18 -13.25 8.93 9.87
C ILE A 18 -11.95 9.74 10.01
N LYS A 19 -12.06 10.99 10.45
CA LYS A 19 -10.89 11.85 10.63
C LYS A 19 -10.25 11.58 11.99
N VAL A 20 -8.93 11.36 12.02
CA VAL A 20 -8.19 11.30 13.29
C VAL A 20 -8.15 12.72 13.88
N PRO A 21 -8.56 12.91 15.16
CA PRO A 21 -8.83 14.24 15.72
C PRO A 21 -7.57 14.99 16.19
N PHE A 22 -6.39 14.41 16.01
CA PHE A 22 -5.10 14.98 16.42
C PHE A 22 -4.04 14.79 15.33
N ASN A 23 -2.91 15.48 15.50
CA ASN A 23 -1.76 15.35 14.62
C ASN A 23 -1.03 14.03 14.88
N VAL A 24 -1.12 13.09 13.94
CA VAL A 24 -0.54 11.75 14.10
C VAL A 24 0.99 11.78 14.10
N TRP A 25 1.63 12.74 13.43
CA TRP A 25 3.09 12.83 13.44
C TRP A 25 3.62 13.18 14.82
N GLU A 26 2.93 14.08 15.52
CA GLU A 26 3.30 14.56 16.85
C GLU A 26 2.95 13.53 17.92
N GLU A 27 1.73 13.00 17.90
CA GLU A 27 1.23 12.09 18.93
C GLU A 27 1.79 10.67 18.78
N CYS A 28 2.00 10.21 17.54
CA CYS A 28 2.41 8.84 17.28
C CYS A 28 3.88 8.70 16.84
N GLY A 29 4.55 9.81 16.49
CA GLY A 29 5.95 9.79 16.02
C GLY A 29 6.16 9.07 14.68
N GLN A 30 5.10 8.74 13.95
CA GLN A 30 5.15 7.97 12.70
C GLN A 30 4.59 8.76 11.52
N LYS A 31 5.08 8.47 10.31
CA LYS A 31 4.66 9.06 9.04
C LYS A 31 4.39 7.96 8.01
N GLY A 32 3.76 8.32 6.89
CA GLY A 32 3.41 7.35 5.83
C GLY A 32 2.11 6.60 6.12
N LEU A 33 1.96 5.39 5.60
CA LEU A 33 0.77 4.55 5.82
C LEU A 33 0.90 3.71 7.09
N ILE A 34 0.31 4.20 8.19
CA ILE A 34 0.47 3.64 9.53
C ILE A 34 -0.55 2.52 9.76
N PRO A 35 -0.14 1.26 10.00
CA PRO A 35 -1.06 0.18 10.29
C PRO A 35 -1.62 0.31 11.71
N VAL A 36 -2.93 0.17 11.82
CA VAL A 36 -3.68 0.27 13.07
C VAL A 36 -4.73 -0.82 13.18
N GLU A 37 -4.98 -1.26 14.40
CA GLU A 37 -6.18 -1.99 14.76
C GLU A 37 -7.20 -0.98 15.32
N VAL A 38 -8.41 -0.98 14.75
CA VAL A 38 -9.50 -0.07 15.06
C VAL A 38 -10.63 -0.85 15.74
N SER A 39 -11.19 -0.27 16.80
CA SER A 39 -12.34 -0.79 17.53
C SER A 39 -13.38 0.31 17.69
N ILE A 40 -14.58 0.10 17.15
CA ILE A 40 -15.75 0.98 17.32
C ILE A 40 -16.90 0.07 17.73
N GLY A 41 -17.46 0.27 18.92
CA GLY A 41 -18.50 -0.60 19.50
C GLY A 41 -18.17 -2.09 19.38
N SER A 42 -18.96 -2.82 18.59
CA SER A 42 -18.76 -4.26 18.33
C SER A 42 -17.87 -4.56 17.10
N THR A 43 -17.51 -3.52 16.36
CA THR A 43 -16.79 -3.60 15.10
C THR A 43 -15.27 -3.49 15.34
N HIS A 44 -14.55 -4.56 15.04
CA HIS A 44 -13.09 -4.60 15.11
C HIS A 44 -12.51 -4.87 13.72
N PHE A 45 -11.54 -4.06 13.30
CA PHE A 45 -10.89 -4.24 12.02
C PHE A 45 -9.51 -3.59 11.98
N GLU A 46 -8.65 -4.07 11.11
CA GLU A 46 -7.35 -3.46 10.86
C GLU A 46 -7.35 -2.69 9.54
N CYS A 47 -6.63 -1.57 9.53
CA CYS A 47 -6.42 -0.79 8.32
C CYS A 47 -5.12 0.02 8.42
N ARG A 48 -4.73 0.65 7.31
CA ARG A 48 -3.70 1.69 7.34
C ARG A 48 -4.35 3.05 7.36
N LEU A 49 -3.90 3.92 8.25
CA LEU A 49 -4.27 5.33 8.24
C LEU A 49 -3.80 5.96 6.93
N VAL A 50 -4.70 6.69 6.26
CA VAL A 50 -4.43 7.36 5.00
C VAL A 50 -3.91 8.77 5.28
N PRO A 51 -2.64 9.09 4.94
CA PRO A 51 -2.09 10.42 5.14
C PRO A 51 -2.75 11.42 4.21
N LYS A 52 -3.09 12.60 4.75
CA LYS A 52 -3.59 13.77 3.99
C LYS A 52 -2.61 14.94 4.00
N GLY A 53 -1.44 14.75 4.60
CA GLY A 53 -0.40 15.76 4.73
C GLY A 53 -0.48 16.51 6.08
N ASN A 54 0.63 17.12 6.48
CA ASN A 54 0.74 17.94 7.69
C ASN A 54 0.16 17.28 8.96
N GLY A 55 0.46 15.99 9.16
CA GLY A 55 -0.01 15.25 10.34
C GLY A 55 -1.49 14.84 10.31
N VAL A 56 -2.24 15.18 9.26
CA VAL A 56 -3.65 14.82 9.10
C VAL A 56 -3.78 13.41 8.52
N TYR A 57 -4.60 12.58 9.16
CA TYR A 57 -4.83 11.19 8.78
C TYR A 57 -6.28 10.80 8.86
N TYR A 58 -6.70 9.94 7.94
CA TYR A 58 -8.05 9.38 7.91
C TYR A 58 -8.02 7.85 8.11
N ILE A 59 -9.00 7.34 8.84
CA ILE A 59 -9.29 5.92 8.98
C ILE A 59 -10.24 5.54 7.83
N PRO A 60 -9.82 4.71 6.86
CA PRO A 60 -10.70 4.27 5.78
C PRO A 60 -11.73 3.24 6.30
N ILE A 61 -13.00 3.42 5.95
CA ILE A 61 -14.11 2.53 6.33
C ILE A 61 -14.63 1.78 5.11
N LEU A 62 -14.75 0.45 5.23
CA LEU A 62 -15.36 -0.36 4.19
C LEU A 62 -16.86 -0.07 4.11
N LYS A 63 -17.39 0.10 2.89
CA LYS A 63 -18.82 0.40 2.65
C LYS A 63 -19.77 -0.55 3.40
N LYS A 64 -19.41 -1.83 3.53
CA LYS A 64 -20.20 -2.85 4.23
C LYS A 64 -20.28 -2.65 5.76
N LEU A 65 -19.34 -1.92 6.34
CA LEU A 65 -19.27 -1.63 7.78
C LEU A 65 -19.92 -0.30 8.15
N VAL A 66 -20.21 0.56 7.17
CA VAL A 66 -20.69 1.94 7.41
C VAL A 66 -21.98 1.94 8.21
N SER A 67 -22.99 1.14 7.84
CA SER A 67 -24.26 1.10 8.55
C SER A 67 -24.09 0.63 10.00
N GLN A 68 -23.34 -0.46 10.20
CA GLN A 68 -23.06 -1.00 11.53
C GLN A 68 -22.36 0.02 12.42
N ILE A 69 -21.34 0.71 11.89
CA ILE A 69 -20.59 1.70 12.65
C ILE A 69 -21.44 2.94 12.94
N MET A 70 -22.28 3.40 11.99
CA MET A 70 -23.13 4.58 12.20
C MET A 70 -24.23 4.36 13.26
N ASP A 71 -24.71 3.12 13.40
CA ASP A 71 -25.71 2.76 14.41
C ASP A 71 -25.10 2.70 15.84
N GLU A 72 -23.76 2.60 15.93
CA GLU A 72 -23.04 2.56 17.19
C GLU A 72 -22.64 3.97 17.64
N ALA A 73 -23.35 4.50 18.66
CA ALA A 73 -23.05 5.78 19.30
C ALA A 73 -21.81 5.73 20.24
N ALA A 74 -20.80 4.94 19.90
CA ALA A 74 -19.59 4.75 20.69
C ALA A 74 -18.42 5.56 20.13
N GLU A 75 -17.56 6.04 21.03
CA GLU A 75 -16.23 6.51 20.63
C GLU A 75 -15.42 5.35 20.05
N GLY A 76 -14.66 5.64 19.01
CA GLY A 76 -13.73 4.70 18.43
C GLY A 76 -12.39 4.75 19.14
N THR A 77 -11.68 3.62 19.14
CA THR A 77 -10.28 3.57 19.52
C THR A 77 -9.45 2.94 18.41
N PHE A 78 -8.17 3.31 18.34
CA PHE A 78 -7.21 2.54 17.56
C PHE A 78 -5.89 2.38 18.32
N GLN A 79 -5.15 1.35 17.96
CA GLN A 79 -3.76 1.16 18.37
C GLN A 79 -2.89 0.93 17.15
N ILE A 80 -1.68 1.47 17.19
CA ILE A 80 -0.67 1.21 16.16
C ILE A 80 -0.17 -0.22 16.33
N ILE A 81 -0.12 -0.94 15.21
CA ILE A 81 0.39 -2.31 15.10
C ILE A 81 1.57 -2.31 14.12
N ASP A 82 2.41 -3.34 14.15
CA ASP A 82 3.61 -3.40 13.29
C ASP A 82 3.27 -3.67 11.81
N GLY A 83 2.09 -4.25 11.55
CA GLY A 83 1.57 -4.56 10.23
C GLY A 83 0.16 -5.15 10.35
N LEU A 84 -0.58 -5.23 9.24
CA LEU A 84 -1.92 -5.83 9.26
C LEU A 84 -1.80 -7.35 9.39
N THR A 85 -2.38 -7.95 10.43
CA THR A 85 -2.40 -9.40 10.67
C THR A 85 -3.02 -10.16 9.52
N ARG A 86 -4.04 -9.62 8.83
CA ARG A 86 -4.69 -10.30 7.68
C ARG A 86 -3.74 -10.73 6.56
N ILE A 87 -2.56 -10.14 6.48
CA ILE A 87 -1.52 -10.50 5.51
C ILE A 87 -0.26 -10.97 6.24
N ASN A 88 0.05 -10.40 7.42
CA ASN A 88 1.32 -10.62 8.11
C ASN A 88 1.29 -11.67 9.23
N HIS A 89 0.13 -12.28 9.55
CA HIS A 89 0.00 -13.18 10.70
C HIS A 89 0.96 -14.39 10.63
N ASP A 90 1.27 -14.86 9.42
CA ASP A 90 2.13 -16.04 9.20
C ASP A 90 3.32 -15.71 8.27
N SER A 91 3.78 -14.45 8.21
CA SER A 91 4.97 -14.16 7.43
C SER A 91 6.21 -14.80 8.07
N PRO A 92 6.99 -15.62 7.33
CA PRO A 92 8.28 -16.10 7.79
C PRO A 92 9.41 -15.07 7.60
N TYR A 93 9.10 -13.87 7.10
CA TYR A 93 10.08 -12.85 6.72
C TYR A 93 10.00 -11.61 7.60
N SER A 94 11.09 -10.85 7.66
CA SER A 94 11.14 -9.55 8.33
C SER A 94 12.02 -8.57 7.56
N LYS A 95 12.05 -7.29 7.96
CA LYS A 95 12.95 -6.30 7.34
C LYS A 95 14.43 -6.64 7.51
N GLN A 96 14.78 -7.39 8.56
CA GLN A 96 16.14 -7.88 8.83
C GLN A 96 16.43 -9.19 8.10
N HIS A 97 15.40 -10.00 7.84
CA HIS A 97 15.48 -11.27 7.14
C HIS A 97 14.43 -11.30 6.01
N PRO A 98 14.62 -10.51 4.94
CA PRO A 98 13.69 -10.48 3.82
C PRO A 98 13.73 -11.82 3.08
N ILE A 99 12.71 -12.10 2.27
CA ILE A 99 12.69 -13.30 1.40
C ILE A 99 13.95 -13.42 0.53
N ARG A 100 14.49 -12.27 0.10
CA ARG A 100 15.78 -12.17 -0.58
C ARG A 100 16.34 -10.76 -0.56
N LYS A 101 17.63 -10.64 -0.86
CA LYS A 101 18.26 -9.39 -1.28
C LYS A 101 17.98 -9.13 -2.77
N ILE A 102 17.73 -7.86 -3.12
CA ILE A 102 17.50 -7.42 -4.50
C ILE A 102 18.80 -6.90 -5.11
N ASP A 103 19.60 -7.82 -5.63
CA ASP A 103 20.84 -7.57 -6.37
C ASP A 103 20.67 -7.74 -7.90
N ASN A 104 19.57 -8.35 -8.32
CA ASN A 104 19.20 -8.53 -9.72
C ASN A 104 17.68 -8.71 -9.86
N ILE A 105 17.15 -8.39 -11.04
CA ILE A 105 15.75 -8.63 -11.41
C ILE A 105 15.72 -9.51 -12.66
N GLN A 106 14.98 -10.62 -12.59
CA GLN A 106 14.66 -11.45 -13.74
C GLN A 106 13.33 -10.96 -14.33
N LYS A 107 13.33 -10.67 -15.63
CA LYS A 107 12.12 -10.23 -16.33
C LYS A 107 11.09 -11.36 -16.33
N LEU A 108 9.89 -11.06 -15.84
CA LEU A 108 8.76 -11.97 -15.81
C LEU A 108 7.66 -11.45 -16.72
N VAL A 109 7.16 -12.29 -17.62
CA VAL A 109 6.00 -11.99 -18.46
C VAL A 109 4.85 -12.86 -18.00
N TYR A 110 3.73 -12.24 -17.63
CA TYR A 110 2.52 -12.95 -17.23
C TYR A 110 1.48 -12.92 -18.35
N PRO A 111 0.90 -14.06 -18.75
CA PRO A 111 0.03 -14.13 -19.93
C PRO A 111 -1.35 -13.49 -19.73
N LYS A 112 -1.76 -13.19 -18.50
CA LYS A 112 -3.08 -12.61 -18.19
C LYS A 112 -2.98 -11.12 -17.90
N GLU A 113 -3.94 -10.37 -18.42
CA GLU A 113 -4.05 -8.93 -18.17
C GLU A 113 -4.51 -8.60 -16.73
N GLY A 114 -4.18 -7.39 -16.28
CA GLY A 114 -4.62 -6.87 -14.98
C GLY A 114 -3.84 -7.36 -13.77
N TYR A 115 -2.73 -8.09 -13.97
CA TYR A 115 -1.87 -8.59 -12.88
C TYR A 115 -0.55 -7.82 -12.74
N CYS A 116 -0.43 -6.64 -13.34
CA CYS A 116 0.82 -5.88 -13.42
C CYS A 116 1.49 -5.62 -12.05
N GLY A 117 0.69 -5.29 -11.02
CA GLY A 117 1.21 -5.11 -9.67
C GLY A 117 1.70 -6.41 -9.03
N GLN A 118 0.98 -7.52 -9.24
CA GLN A 118 1.41 -8.85 -8.78
C GLN A 118 2.70 -9.28 -9.50
N THR A 119 2.83 -9.00 -10.80
CA THR A 119 4.05 -9.27 -11.56
C THR A 119 5.25 -8.47 -11.03
N CYS A 120 5.05 -7.19 -10.64
CA CYS A 120 6.10 -6.40 -10.01
C CYS A 120 6.60 -7.05 -8.71
N ILE A 121 5.68 -7.45 -7.83
CA ILE A 121 6.04 -8.14 -6.58
C ILE A 121 6.70 -9.49 -6.85
N ALA A 122 6.19 -10.25 -7.82
CA ALA A 122 6.75 -11.55 -8.19
C ALA A 122 8.23 -11.43 -8.62
N MET A 123 8.55 -10.40 -9.43
CA MET A 123 9.93 -10.10 -9.83
C MET A 123 10.81 -9.68 -8.64
N LEU A 124 10.30 -8.84 -7.74
CA LEU A 124 11.03 -8.40 -6.54
C LEU A 124 11.29 -9.55 -5.55
N ALA A 125 10.28 -10.40 -5.32
CA ALA A 125 10.34 -11.52 -4.39
C ALA A 125 11.03 -12.76 -4.99
N GLY A 126 11.14 -12.86 -6.31
CA GLY A 126 11.61 -14.07 -6.99
C GLY A 126 10.62 -15.23 -6.94
N GLN A 127 9.32 -14.94 -6.88
CA GLN A 127 8.22 -15.92 -6.72
C GLN A 127 7.32 -15.96 -7.97
N SER A 128 6.45 -16.96 -8.08
CA SER A 128 5.44 -17.02 -9.15
C SER A 128 4.33 -15.98 -8.95
N VAL A 129 3.71 -15.52 -10.02
CA VAL A 129 2.57 -14.59 -9.94
C VAL A 129 1.40 -15.23 -9.19
N GLU A 130 1.20 -16.53 -9.33
CA GLU A 130 0.20 -17.32 -8.59
C GLU A 130 0.39 -17.20 -7.07
N ALA A 131 1.61 -17.41 -6.58
CA ALA A 131 1.91 -17.27 -5.16
C ALA A 131 1.64 -15.84 -4.67
N ILE A 132 1.94 -14.83 -5.49
CA ILE A 132 1.64 -13.43 -5.16
C ILE A 132 0.13 -13.17 -5.13
N ILE A 133 -0.66 -13.74 -6.05
CA ILE A 133 -2.12 -13.59 -6.05
C ILE A 133 -2.71 -14.12 -4.74
N ASP A 134 -2.21 -15.27 -4.27
CA ASP A 134 -2.67 -15.90 -3.04
C ASP A 134 -2.33 -15.06 -1.82
N ILE A 135 -1.08 -14.57 -1.70
CA ILE A 135 -0.64 -13.73 -0.57
C ILE A 135 -1.30 -12.34 -0.59
N MET A 136 -1.39 -11.70 -1.76
CA MET A 136 -1.94 -10.36 -1.91
C MET A 136 -3.48 -10.34 -1.80
N HIS A 137 -4.13 -11.51 -1.95
CA HIS A 137 -5.59 -11.64 -2.07
C HIS A 137 -6.17 -10.63 -3.08
N ALA A 138 -5.57 -10.58 -4.28
CA ALA A 138 -5.95 -9.65 -5.34
C ALA A 138 -6.04 -10.34 -6.70
N LYS A 139 -7.21 -10.26 -7.33
CA LYS A 139 -7.42 -10.71 -8.70
C LYS A 139 -7.01 -9.62 -9.72
N ALA A 140 -7.21 -9.91 -11.00
CA ALA A 140 -7.00 -8.95 -12.08
C ALA A 140 -7.64 -7.58 -11.78
N TRP A 141 -6.89 -6.51 -12.04
CA TRP A 141 -7.29 -5.10 -11.87
C TRP A 141 -7.60 -4.66 -10.43
N GLN A 142 -7.28 -5.50 -9.44
CA GLN A 142 -7.55 -5.21 -8.02
C GLN A 142 -6.30 -4.86 -7.22
N CYS A 143 -5.15 -4.71 -7.89
CA CYS A 143 -3.92 -4.27 -7.23
C CYS A 143 -3.96 -2.76 -6.96
N SER A 144 -3.53 -2.36 -5.77
CA SER A 144 -3.39 -0.96 -5.36
C SER A 144 -2.07 -0.80 -4.63
N PHE A 145 -1.55 0.43 -4.50
CA PHE A 145 -0.35 0.68 -3.69
C PHE A 145 -0.46 0.19 -2.25
N ALA A 146 -1.65 0.25 -1.63
CA ALA A 146 -1.84 -0.32 -0.30
C ALA A 146 -1.58 -1.83 -0.29
N LYS A 147 -2.08 -2.56 -1.29
CA LYS A 147 -1.81 -4.00 -1.43
C LYS A 147 -0.35 -4.29 -1.79
N LEU A 148 0.28 -3.46 -2.62
CA LEU A 148 1.72 -3.59 -2.91
C LEU A 148 2.53 -3.47 -1.63
N ILE A 149 2.30 -2.41 -0.86
CA ILE A 149 2.98 -2.16 0.42
C ILE A 149 2.73 -3.30 1.41
N GLU A 150 1.47 -3.75 1.55
CA GLU A 150 1.15 -4.87 2.43
C GLU A 150 1.86 -6.17 2.02
N THR A 151 2.01 -6.42 0.71
CA THR A 151 2.69 -7.62 0.22
C THR A 151 4.22 -7.48 0.31
N LEU A 152 4.77 -6.28 0.13
CA LEU A 152 6.19 -6.02 0.34
C LEU A 152 6.57 -6.22 1.82
N ASP A 153 5.75 -5.69 2.73
CA ASP A 153 5.89 -5.90 4.18
C ASP A 153 5.85 -7.40 4.53
N TYR A 154 4.93 -8.17 3.91
CA TYR A 154 4.89 -9.63 4.07
C TYR A 154 6.23 -10.27 3.70
N PHE A 155 6.86 -9.87 2.59
CA PHE A 155 8.14 -10.44 2.16
C PHE A 155 9.37 -9.85 2.88
N GLY A 156 9.17 -8.91 3.82
CA GLY A 156 10.24 -8.16 4.45
C GLY A 156 10.99 -7.23 3.49
N ILE A 157 10.48 -7.02 2.27
CA ILE A 157 11.12 -6.17 1.26
C ILE A 157 10.93 -4.71 1.66
N GLN A 158 12.05 -4.03 1.90
CA GLN A 158 12.02 -2.64 2.34
C GLN A 158 11.57 -1.71 1.21
N HIS A 159 10.75 -0.72 1.55
CA HIS A 159 10.19 0.24 0.62
C HIS A 159 10.04 1.61 1.29
N GLY A 160 9.86 2.66 0.48
CA GLY A 160 9.57 4.00 0.98
C GLY A 160 8.22 4.08 1.72
N ASP A 161 8.10 4.97 2.70
CA ASP A 161 6.91 5.10 3.56
C ASP A 161 5.64 5.57 2.82
N ARG A 162 5.81 6.14 1.63
CA ARG A 162 4.73 6.73 0.82
C ARG A 162 5.02 6.62 -0.66
N VAL A 163 3.93 6.66 -1.42
CA VAL A 163 3.94 6.84 -2.86
C VAL A 163 4.29 8.30 -3.17
N THR A 164 5.29 8.52 -4.02
CA THR A 164 5.66 9.85 -4.50
C THR A 164 4.90 10.13 -5.79
N TYR A 165 4.10 11.20 -5.81
CA TYR A 165 3.40 11.66 -7.00
C TYR A 165 4.26 12.65 -7.76
N THR A 166 4.40 12.46 -9.07
CA THR A 166 5.29 13.27 -9.90
C THR A 166 4.67 14.63 -10.24
N HIS A 167 3.35 14.72 -10.30
CA HIS A 167 2.60 15.91 -10.69
C HIS A 167 3.02 16.51 -12.05
N GLY A 168 3.70 15.73 -12.90
CA GLY A 168 4.25 16.22 -14.17
C GLY A 168 5.54 17.03 -14.04
N GLU A 169 6.10 17.14 -12.84
CA GLU A 169 7.38 17.80 -12.58
C GLU A 169 8.55 16.93 -13.05
N GLU A 170 9.76 17.51 -13.15
CA GLU A 170 10.98 16.73 -13.33
C GLU A 170 11.34 15.97 -12.05
N PHE A 171 11.76 14.72 -12.20
CA PHE A 171 12.18 13.86 -11.09
C PHE A 171 13.24 12.86 -11.52
N ILE A 172 13.91 12.28 -10.53
CA ILE A 172 14.86 11.17 -10.73
C ILE A 172 14.25 9.95 -10.06
N LEU A 173 14.17 8.84 -10.79
CA LEU A 173 13.73 7.57 -10.22
C LEU A 173 14.82 7.01 -9.30
N PRO A 174 14.46 6.46 -8.13
CA PRO A 174 15.41 5.75 -7.29
C PRO A 174 15.93 4.49 -8.00
N LYS A 175 17.02 3.91 -7.49
CA LYS A 175 17.66 2.71 -8.07
C LYS A 175 16.66 1.57 -8.34
N CYS A 176 15.65 1.41 -7.49
CA CYS A 176 14.54 0.49 -7.67
C CYS A 176 13.22 1.13 -7.25
N CYS A 177 12.18 0.99 -8.06
CA CYS A 177 10.82 1.40 -7.69
C CYS A 177 9.75 0.70 -8.51
N ILE A 178 8.53 0.65 -7.97
CA ILE A 178 7.33 0.35 -8.73
C ILE A 178 6.73 1.67 -9.20
N VAL A 179 6.73 1.92 -10.50
CA VAL A 179 6.09 3.10 -11.11
C VAL A 179 4.64 2.80 -11.45
N ASN A 180 3.79 3.81 -11.32
CA ASN A 180 2.41 3.81 -11.77
C ASN A 180 2.31 4.70 -13.00
N VAL A 181 2.01 4.10 -14.13
CA VAL A 181 2.02 4.72 -15.45
C VAL A 181 0.59 4.92 -15.94
N ARG A 182 0.34 6.05 -16.60
CA ARG A 182 -0.92 6.33 -17.28
C ARG A 182 -1.06 5.38 -18.47
N ASP A 183 -2.19 4.69 -18.56
CA ASP A 183 -2.56 3.83 -19.69
C ASP A 183 -4.01 4.15 -20.08
N GLU A 184 -4.44 3.75 -21.28
CA GLU A 184 -5.67 4.21 -21.93
C GLU A 184 -6.96 3.94 -21.13
N ARG A 185 -6.96 2.90 -20.28
CA ARG A 185 -8.16 2.45 -19.54
C ARG A 185 -7.97 2.45 -18.03
N VAL A 186 -6.85 1.91 -17.54
CA VAL A 186 -6.55 1.74 -16.11
C VAL A 186 -5.06 1.92 -15.93
N SER A 187 -4.65 2.63 -14.89
CA SER A 187 -3.24 2.85 -14.60
C SER A 187 -2.47 1.53 -14.43
N HIS A 188 -1.24 1.48 -14.95
CA HIS A 188 -0.42 0.26 -15.07
C HIS A 188 0.80 0.32 -14.16
N TYR A 189 1.10 -0.75 -13.44
CA TYR A 189 2.28 -0.83 -12.59
C TYR A 189 3.45 -1.47 -13.32
N VAL A 190 4.62 -0.84 -13.24
CA VAL A 190 5.85 -1.35 -13.86
C VAL A 190 6.99 -1.32 -12.85
N LEU A 191 7.80 -2.37 -12.83
CA LEU A 191 9.02 -2.40 -12.05
C LEU A 191 10.15 -1.68 -12.81
N TYR A 192 10.80 -0.74 -12.15
CA TYR A 192 12.01 -0.09 -12.61
C TYR A 192 13.19 -0.54 -11.74
N TYR A 193 14.30 -0.91 -12.37
CA TYR A 193 15.55 -1.24 -11.69
C TYR A 193 16.75 -0.84 -12.54
N GLN A 194 17.64 0.00 -11.97
CA GLN A 194 18.91 0.41 -12.59
C GLN A 194 18.79 0.91 -14.04
N GLY A 195 17.84 1.81 -14.32
CA GLY A 195 17.67 2.39 -15.66
C GLY A 195 16.76 1.60 -16.59
N LEU A 196 16.29 0.41 -16.19
CA LEU A 196 15.49 -0.47 -17.03
C LEU A 196 14.06 -0.62 -16.50
N TYR A 197 13.08 -0.56 -17.40
CA TYR A 197 11.69 -0.93 -17.13
C TYR A 197 11.45 -2.40 -17.46
N TYR A 198 10.94 -3.15 -16.50
CA TYR A 198 10.67 -4.58 -16.62
C TYR A 198 9.22 -4.80 -17.05
N ASP A 199 8.91 -4.40 -18.28
CA ASP A 199 7.61 -4.58 -18.92
C ASP A 199 7.78 -4.99 -20.39
N SER A 200 6.71 -5.44 -21.04
CA SER A 200 6.67 -5.60 -22.49
C SER A 200 6.38 -4.27 -23.21
N LYS A 201 5.76 -3.30 -22.54
CA LYS A 201 5.47 -1.98 -23.07
C LYS A 201 6.66 -1.03 -22.91
N GLU A 202 6.82 -0.15 -23.88
CA GLU A 202 7.72 1.00 -23.75
C GLU A 202 7.10 2.03 -22.79
N ILE A 203 7.89 2.50 -21.83
CA ILE A 203 7.43 3.43 -20.79
C ILE A 203 8.06 4.79 -21.04
N HIS A 204 7.23 5.79 -21.34
CA HIS A 204 7.69 7.16 -21.46
C HIS A 204 7.63 7.87 -20.10
N PHE A 205 8.68 8.63 -19.80
CA PHE A 205 8.83 9.33 -18.52
C PHE A 205 7.63 10.24 -18.18
N LYS A 206 7.07 10.93 -19.19
CA LYS A 206 5.90 11.82 -19.06
C LYS A 206 4.62 11.12 -18.60
N ASP A 207 4.53 9.80 -18.78
CA ASP A 207 3.34 9.02 -18.46
C ASP A 207 3.38 8.49 -17.02
N ILE A 208 4.49 8.66 -16.30
CA ILE A 208 4.64 8.25 -14.90
C ILE A 208 3.87 9.23 -14.00
N ILE A 209 2.84 8.71 -13.35
CA ILE A 209 1.96 9.45 -12.42
C ILE A 209 2.58 9.49 -11.02
N SER A 210 3.13 8.37 -10.59
CA SER A 210 3.70 8.20 -9.26
C SER A 210 4.64 7.01 -9.19
N TYR A 211 5.43 6.89 -8.12
CA TYR A 211 6.27 5.73 -7.86
C TYR A 211 6.33 5.39 -6.37
N LEU A 212 6.58 4.12 -6.08
CA LEU A 212 6.92 3.61 -4.74
C LEU A 212 8.37 3.12 -4.77
N GLU A 213 9.24 3.76 -4.01
CA GLU A 213 10.64 3.36 -3.87
C GLU A 213 10.76 1.98 -3.21
N ILE A 214 11.65 1.15 -3.73
CA ILE A 214 12.10 -0.10 -3.11
C ILE A 214 13.54 0.13 -2.64
N ILE A 215 13.77 -0.06 -1.35
CA ILE A 215 15.07 0.19 -0.73
C ILE A 215 15.97 -1.01 -1.02
N VAL A 216 17.03 -0.76 -1.79
CA VAL A 216 18.01 -1.76 -2.21
C VAL A 216 19.41 -1.27 -1.84
N ASP A 217 20.26 -2.17 -1.36
CA ASP A 217 21.67 -1.89 -1.06
C ASP A 217 22.48 -1.61 -2.34
#